data_AF-X1FNY0-F1
#
_entry.id   AF-X1FNY0-F1
#
_cell.length_a   1.000
_cell.length_b   1.000
_cell.length_c   1.000
_cell.angle_alpha   90.00
_cell.angle_beta   90.00
_cell.angle_gamma   90.00
#
_symmetry.space_group_name_H-M   'P 1'
#
loop_
_entity.id
_entity.type
_entity.pdbx_description
1 polymer ?
#
loop_
_entity_poly.entity_id
_entity_poly.type
_entity_poly.pdbx_seq_one_letter_code
_entity_poly.pdbx_strand_id
1 'polypeptide(L)'
;ELDALIERKDTIVALLIKESDSKHNDVIANGREKFDRETAYIEQFKEIHNALEVESNAKILEMTESSKATRERAAAMVSELQTQARSVQLETQARVDELDEQIKSTAIQTKSEADRLNATREAILRDAVAQVKELRTKADTIQSNLADEEYQLKLIEAASARTEAQAKTQEKSANAPTRFEKTMAEIDRLRAEIHHHQDSSVANYESMLAETQAKLDDELNEVKKLRVSSDRVEQVARAEFVKAEAAARAEAVRQTAIHAEAVAEAQKLQIIAEAEAEAARIKQEVLDEIASKKADNKVEIDNNTTPVPEPTEEQQEELHGVPDVPQVEAVVARIEPDHVADYRTSFAEVMRTRAQANAYELVTEATFAEAKTTLLAVKTQEYAIASEQLAIADALEAQARARFSEIETKTEKEMDVVESKYRQHLVQAESFRKETEAEVI
;
A
#
# COMPACT_ATOMS: atom_id res chain seq x y z
N GLU A 1 134.55 118.22 180.90
CA GLU A 1 134.86 116.81 181.22
C GLU A 1 133.78 115.80 180.82
N LEU A 2 132.55 116.21 180.44
CA LEU A 2 131.50 115.26 180.02
C LEU A 2 131.58 114.82 178.53
N ASP A 3 132.39 115.49 177.71
CA ASP A 3 132.57 115.17 176.27
C ASP A 3 133.28 113.82 175.99
N ALA A 4 133.99 113.23 176.96
CA ALA A 4 134.93 112.11 176.70
C ALA A 4 134.41 110.71 177.06
N LEU A 5 133.33 110.62 177.83
CA LEU A 5 132.67 109.34 178.05
C LEU A 5 131.63 109.15 176.96
N ILE A 6 131.97 108.23 176.06
CA ILE A 6 131.03 107.18 175.70
C ILE A 6 130.26 107.43 174.38
N GLU A 7 130.92 108.12 173.47
CA GLU A 7 131.25 107.56 172.14
C GLU A 7 131.48 106.02 172.15
N ARG A 8 131.99 105.47 173.26
CA ARG A 8 132.03 104.03 173.59
C ARG A 8 130.67 103.31 173.54
N LYS A 9 129.54 103.99 173.81
CA LYS A 9 128.18 103.47 173.61
C LYS A 9 127.86 103.43 172.13
N ASP A 10 128.24 104.45 171.39
CA ASP A 10 128.05 104.49 169.94
C ASP A 10 128.88 103.40 169.23
N THR A 11 130.04 103.01 169.77
CA THR A 11 130.84 101.91 169.21
C THR A 11 130.31 100.52 169.55
N ILE A 12 129.74 100.33 170.76
CA ILE A 12 129.22 99.01 171.18
C ILE A 12 127.86 98.73 170.50
N VAL A 13 127.01 99.75 170.33
CA VAL A 13 125.74 99.59 169.62
C VAL A 13 125.96 99.29 168.13
N ALA A 14 126.97 99.89 167.49
CA ALA A 14 127.30 99.61 166.11
C ALA A 14 127.77 98.16 165.86
N LEU A 15 128.37 97.49 166.85
CA LEU A 15 128.80 96.09 166.74
C LEU A 15 127.64 95.09 166.89
N LEU A 16 126.66 95.39 167.74
CA LEU A 16 125.45 94.55 167.89
C LEU A 16 124.54 94.61 166.67
N ILE A 17 124.52 95.74 165.97
CA ILE A 17 123.81 95.88 164.68
C ILE A 17 124.44 94.94 163.63
N LYS A 18 125.77 94.76 163.65
CA LYS A 18 126.47 93.98 162.63
C LYS A 18 126.32 92.45 162.79
N GLU A 19 126.21 91.95 164.02
CA GLU A 19 126.02 90.51 164.26
C GLU A 19 124.55 90.07 164.10
N SER A 20 123.60 90.95 164.43
CA SER A 20 122.17 90.72 164.18
C SER A 20 121.85 90.65 162.68
N ASP A 21 122.45 91.53 161.88
CA ASP A 21 122.24 91.57 160.44
C ASP A 21 122.81 90.33 159.73
N SER A 22 123.86 89.70 160.26
CA SER A 22 124.41 88.47 159.69
C SER A 22 123.52 87.25 159.91
N LYS A 23 122.95 87.09 161.12
CA LYS A 23 122.10 85.93 161.44
C LYS A 23 120.71 86.04 160.82
N HIS A 24 120.21 87.25 160.59
CA HIS A 24 118.93 87.44 159.92
C HIS A 24 119.00 87.08 158.43
N ASN A 25 120.12 87.36 157.77
CA ASN A 25 120.28 87.09 156.34
C ASN A 25 120.42 85.59 156.00
N ASP A 26 121.03 84.77 156.87
CA ASP A 26 121.12 83.32 156.66
C ASP A 26 119.78 82.59 156.77
N VAL A 27 118.88 83.06 157.65
CA VAL A 27 117.52 82.50 157.79
C VAL A 27 116.66 82.83 156.57
N ILE A 28 116.83 84.03 155.99
CA ILE A 28 116.09 84.46 154.79
C ILE A 28 116.54 83.67 153.55
N ALA A 29 117.83 83.36 153.42
CA ALA A 29 118.35 82.61 152.29
C ALA A 29 117.83 81.16 152.25
N ASN A 30 117.84 80.46 153.40
CA ASN A 30 117.36 79.07 153.51
C ASN A 30 115.83 78.95 153.37
N GLY A 31 115.08 79.99 153.75
CA GLY A 31 113.64 80.07 153.53
C GLY A 31 113.23 80.24 152.06
N ARG A 32 113.99 81.03 151.29
CA ARG A 32 113.70 81.26 149.85
C ARG A 32 113.94 80.03 149.00
N GLU A 33 115.03 79.30 149.23
CA GLU A 33 115.35 78.10 148.44
C GLU A 33 114.28 76.99 148.62
N LYS A 34 113.71 76.85 149.83
CA LYS A 34 112.61 75.91 150.08
C LYS A 34 111.29 76.34 149.45
N PHE A 35 110.98 77.64 149.43
CA PHE A 35 109.75 78.16 148.85
C PHE A 35 109.74 78.04 147.32
N ASP A 36 110.88 78.33 146.66
CA ASP A 36 110.98 78.25 145.20
C ASP A 36 110.87 76.80 144.71
N ARG A 37 111.36 75.82 145.49
CA ARG A 37 111.27 74.39 145.17
C ARG A 37 109.84 73.83 145.26
N GLU A 38 109.07 74.24 146.26
CA GLU A 38 107.65 73.90 146.42
C GLU A 38 106.77 74.56 145.35
N THR A 39 107.07 75.82 145.00
CA THR A 39 106.34 76.55 143.95
C THR A 39 106.49 75.87 142.58
N ALA A 40 107.72 75.44 142.23
CA ALA A 40 107.96 74.69 140.99
C ALA A 40 107.24 73.33 140.94
N TYR A 41 107.08 72.67 142.09
CA TYR A 41 106.38 71.38 142.17
C TYR A 41 104.86 71.54 141.99
N ILE A 42 104.27 72.60 142.55
CA ILE A 42 102.85 72.93 142.38
C ILE A 42 102.52 73.31 140.92
N GLU A 43 103.43 74.01 140.24
CA GLU A 43 103.23 74.45 138.86
C GLU A 43 103.25 73.26 137.88
N GLN A 44 104.11 72.27 138.11
CA GLN A 44 104.18 71.04 137.33
C GLN A 44 102.89 70.21 137.42
N PHE A 45 102.25 70.14 138.60
CA PHE A 45 100.97 69.44 138.76
C PHE A 45 99.80 70.14 138.06
N LYS A 46 99.82 71.47 137.95
CA LYS A 46 98.79 72.22 137.20
C LYS A 46 98.88 71.98 135.69
N GLU A 47 100.08 71.89 135.14
CA GLU A 47 100.26 71.57 133.72
C GLU A 47 99.76 70.16 133.39
N ILE A 48 100.05 69.17 134.24
CA ILE A 48 99.56 67.79 134.07
C ILE A 48 98.03 67.73 134.10
N HIS A 49 97.39 68.47 135.01
CA HIS A 49 95.92 68.48 135.11
C HIS A 49 95.26 69.15 133.89
N ASN A 50 95.81 70.26 133.39
CA ASN A 50 95.27 70.93 132.19
C ASN A 50 95.42 70.07 130.93
N ALA A 51 96.53 69.33 130.79
CA ALA A 51 96.73 68.44 129.65
C ALA A 51 95.68 67.30 129.62
N LEU A 52 95.37 66.72 130.78
CA LEU A 52 94.37 65.64 130.92
C LEU A 52 92.94 66.10 130.60
N GLU A 53 92.58 67.32 131.00
CA GLU A 53 91.23 67.87 130.76
C GLU A 53 91.00 68.18 129.27
N VAL A 54 92.02 68.68 128.56
CA VAL A 54 91.96 68.93 127.11
C VAL A 54 91.86 67.62 126.33
N GLU A 55 92.63 66.60 126.69
CA GLU A 55 92.62 65.30 126.02
C GLU A 55 91.28 64.56 126.20
N SER A 56 90.73 64.57 127.42
CA SER A 56 89.43 63.95 127.72
C SER A 56 88.28 64.60 126.93
N ASN A 57 88.23 65.93 126.89
CA ASN A 57 87.19 66.65 126.15
C ASN A 57 87.30 66.45 124.62
N ALA A 58 88.51 66.38 124.08
CA ALA A 58 88.72 66.08 122.66
C ALA A 58 88.21 64.68 122.29
N LYS A 59 88.44 63.67 123.15
CA LYS A 59 87.99 62.28 122.92
C LYS A 59 86.47 62.15 122.91
N ILE A 60 85.77 62.86 123.81
CA ILE A 60 84.31 62.86 123.87
C ILE A 60 83.71 63.50 122.61
N LEU A 61 84.31 64.59 122.12
CA LEU A 61 83.88 65.26 120.89
C LEU A 61 84.05 64.37 119.66
N GLU A 62 85.21 63.71 119.53
CA GLU A 62 85.50 62.75 118.44
C GLU A 62 84.47 61.61 118.38
N MET A 63 84.13 61.01 119.53
CA MET A 63 83.13 59.94 119.60
C MET A 63 81.71 60.42 119.26
N THR A 64 81.37 61.65 119.64
CA THR A 64 80.04 62.22 119.36
C THR A 64 79.86 62.55 117.88
N GLU A 65 80.90 63.10 117.24
CA GLU A 65 80.89 63.36 115.79
C GLU A 65 80.87 62.06 114.98
N SER A 66 81.64 61.04 115.38
CA SER A 66 81.63 59.71 114.75
C SER A 66 80.25 59.06 114.81
N SER A 67 79.57 59.12 115.96
CA SER A 67 78.19 58.61 116.11
C SER A 67 77.18 59.37 115.23
N LYS A 68 77.31 60.70 115.16
CA LYS A 68 76.44 61.55 114.34
C LYS A 68 76.62 61.26 112.85
N ALA A 69 77.87 61.17 112.38
CA ALA A 69 78.20 60.85 111.00
C ALA A 69 77.68 59.45 110.59
N THR A 70 77.70 58.48 111.52
CA THR A 70 77.18 57.12 111.27
C THR A 70 75.65 57.11 111.16
N ARG A 71 74.95 57.88 112.01
CA ARG A 71 73.49 58.04 111.92
C ARG A 71 73.07 58.77 110.64
N GLU A 72 73.80 59.82 110.25
CA GLU A 72 73.51 60.57 109.02
C GLU A 72 73.70 59.72 107.76
N ARG A 73 74.75 58.87 107.71
CA ARG A 73 74.91 57.89 106.62
C ARG A 73 73.79 56.87 106.56
N ALA A 74 73.36 56.33 107.71
CA ALA A 74 72.26 55.38 107.76
C ALA A 74 70.93 56.02 107.31
N ALA A 75 70.66 57.25 107.73
CA ALA A 75 69.48 58.00 107.30
C ALA A 75 69.50 58.31 105.79
N ALA A 76 70.66 58.69 105.25
CA ALA A 76 70.83 58.91 103.82
C ALA A 76 70.59 57.62 103.01
N MET A 77 71.13 56.49 103.46
CA MET A 77 70.93 55.19 102.80
C MET A 77 69.47 54.73 102.83
N VAL A 78 68.74 54.95 103.93
CA VAL A 78 67.30 54.67 104.01
C VAL A 78 66.51 55.58 103.06
N SER A 79 66.84 56.87 103.00
CA SER A 79 66.20 57.81 102.08
C SER A 79 66.46 57.44 100.62
N GLU A 80 67.68 57.01 100.29
CA GLU A 80 68.04 56.54 98.95
C GLU A 80 67.27 55.26 98.58
N LEU A 81 67.22 54.27 99.47
CA LEU A 81 66.45 53.04 99.26
C LEU A 81 64.94 53.30 99.13
N GLN A 82 64.39 54.24 99.91
CA GLN A 82 62.99 54.65 99.75
C GLN A 82 62.73 55.34 98.41
N THR A 83 63.69 56.13 97.94
CA THR A 83 63.59 56.80 96.62
C THR A 83 63.69 55.78 95.49
N GLN A 84 64.60 54.82 95.59
CA GLN A 84 64.71 53.71 94.64
C GLN A 84 63.44 52.84 94.65
N ALA A 85 62.89 52.51 95.82
CA ALA A 85 61.65 51.74 95.93
C ALA A 85 60.46 52.48 95.29
N ARG A 86 60.33 53.80 95.51
CA ARG A 86 59.31 54.62 94.84
C ARG A 86 59.51 54.70 93.34
N SER A 87 60.76 54.82 92.88
CA SER A 87 61.08 54.83 91.46
C SER A 87 60.66 53.51 90.80
N VAL A 88 60.99 52.37 91.41
CA VAL A 88 60.60 51.05 90.92
C VAL A 88 59.09 50.88 90.92
N GLN A 89 58.40 51.32 91.98
CA GLN A 89 56.95 51.27 92.08
C GLN A 89 56.26 52.10 90.98
N LEU A 90 56.76 53.31 90.71
CA LEU A 90 56.24 54.16 89.62
C LEU A 90 56.49 53.54 88.25
N GLU A 91 57.68 52.96 88.02
CA GLU A 91 57.98 52.28 86.76
C GLU A 91 57.09 51.03 86.56
N THR A 92 56.87 50.24 87.62
CA THR A 92 55.96 49.08 87.52
C THR A 92 54.52 49.50 87.30
N GLN A 93 54.04 50.55 87.96
CA GLN A 93 52.70 51.05 87.74
C GLN A 93 52.52 51.56 86.29
N ALA A 94 53.49 52.31 85.77
CA ALA A 94 53.46 52.78 84.39
C ALA A 94 53.42 51.62 83.38
N ARG A 95 54.17 50.53 83.62
CA ARG A 95 54.12 49.33 82.78
C ARG A 95 52.79 48.58 82.88
N VAL A 96 52.18 48.53 84.07
CA VAL A 96 50.85 47.93 84.24
C VAL A 96 49.80 48.73 83.48
N ASP A 97 49.85 50.06 83.59
CA ASP A 97 48.92 50.95 82.87
C ASP A 97 49.10 50.82 81.35
N GLU A 98 50.34 50.73 80.86
CA GLU A 98 50.65 50.47 79.45
C GLU A 98 50.09 49.11 78.98
N LEU A 99 50.29 48.04 79.76
CA LEU A 99 49.76 46.71 79.45
C LEU A 99 48.23 46.69 79.46
N ASP A 100 47.59 47.38 80.41
CA ASP A 100 46.14 47.50 80.47
C ASP A 100 45.57 48.26 79.26
N GLU A 101 46.24 49.33 78.81
CA GLU A 101 45.88 50.01 77.56
C GLU A 101 46.06 49.12 76.33
N GLN A 102 47.16 48.37 76.25
CA GLN A 102 47.38 47.41 75.17
C GLN A 102 46.27 46.35 75.15
N ILE A 103 45.93 45.75 76.30
CA ILE A 103 44.86 44.75 76.43
C ILE A 103 43.51 45.34 75.98
N LYS A 104 43.16 46.55 76.44
CA LYS A 104 41.91 47.22 76.03
C LYS A 104 41.89 47.52 74.53
N SER A 105 43.00 48.02 73.98
CA SER A 105 43.13 48.32 72.56
C SER A 105 42.98 47.06 71.70
N THR A 106 43.66 45.98 72.06
CA THR A 106 43.55 44.68 71.36
C THR A 106 42.13 44.12 71.49
N ALA A 107 41.51 44.18 72.67
CA ALA A 107 40.14 43.71 72.86
C ALA A 107 39.13 44.49 71.99
N ILE A 108 39.28 45.82 71.88
CA ILE A 108 38.45 46.66 71.01
C ILE A 108 38.69 46.32 69.53
N GLN A 109 39.94 46.19 69.10
CA GLN A 109 40.28 45.81 67.73
C GLN A 109 39.68 44.45 67.37
N THR A 110 39.90 43.42 68.18
CA THR A 110 39.36 42.07 67.95
C THR A 110 37.83 42.07 67.92
N LYS A 111 37.17 42.82 68.82
CA LYS A 111 35.70 42.94 68.80
C LYS A 111 35.22 43.63 67.53
N SER A 112 35.84 44.74 67.14
CA SER A 112 35.47 45.47 65.91
C SER A 112 35.67 44.62 64.66
N GLU A 113 36.72 43.80 64.63
CA GLU A 113 37.02 42.93 63.50
C GLU A 113 36.05 41.76 63.46
N ALA A 114 35.70 41.18 64.61
CA ALA A 114 34.65 40.18 64.71
C ALA A 114 33.28 40.73 64.27
N ASP A 115 32.92 41.95 64.69
CA ASP A 115 31.69 42.62 64.27
C ASP A 115 31.69 42.92 62.76
N ARG A 116 32.82 43.38 62.21
CA ARG A 116 33.00 43.59 60.77
C ARG A 116 32.84 42.27 60.01
N LEU A 117 33.50 41.20 60.46
CA LEU A 117 33.43 39.88 59.83
C LEU A 117 32.01 39.31 59.89
N ASN A 118 31.30 39.47 61.02
CA ASN A 118 29.90 39.09 61.15
C ASN A 118 28.99 39.87 60.20
N ALA A 119 29.16 41.20 60.10
CA ALA A 119 28.42 42.01 59.16
C ALA A 119 28.67 41.59 57.70
N THR A 120 29.93 41.29 57.33
CA THR A 120 30.25 40.77 55.99
C THR A 120 29.66 39.39 55.76
N ARG A 121 29.66 38.50 56.77
CA ARG A 121 29.02 37.18 56.69
C ARG A 121 27.53 37.31 56.45
N GLU A 122 26.84 38.17 57.20
CA GLU A 122 25.41 38.40 57.00
C GLU A 122 25.10 38.99 55.64
N ALA A 123 25.92 39.94 55.15
CA ALA A 123 25.77 40.48 53.80
C ALA A 123 25.91 39.39 52.74
N ILE A 124 26.94 38.54 52.83
CA ILE A 124 27.15 37.40 51.92
C ILE A 124 25.98 36.41 52.00
N LEU A 125 25.48 36.10 53.20
CA LEU A 125 24.33 35.19 53.37
C LEU A 125 23.06 35.76 52.75
N ARG A 126 22.79 37.06 52.92
CA ARG A 126 21.63 37.72 52.29
C ARG A 126 21.75 37.72 50.77
N ASP A 127 22.94 38.01 50.25
CA ASP A 127 23.21 38.04 48.80
C ASP A 127 23.08 36.64 48.19
N ALA A 128 23.60 35.60 48.88
CA ALA A 128 23.44 34.21 48.47
C ALA A 128 21.97 33.75 48.50
N VAL A 129 21.19 34.13 49.51
CA VAL A 129 19.74 33.84 49.56
C VAL A 129 19.01 34.54 48.42
N ALA A 130 19.36 35.79 48.09
CA ALA A 130 18.79 36.51 46.96
C ALA A 130 19.12 35.82 45.63
N GLN A 131 20.37 35.41 45.41
CA GLN A 131 20.78 34.65 44.22
C GLN A 131 20.06 33.30 44.13
N VAL A 132 19.94 32.54 45.23
CA VAL A 132 19.19 31.26 45.22
C VAL A 132 17.73 31.49 44.88
N LYS A 133 17.10 32.56 45.40
CA LYS A 133 15.73 32.92 45.05
C LYS A 133 15.61 33.28 43.57
N GLU A 134 16.52 34.09 43.04
CA GLU A 134 16.56 34.46 41.62
C GLU A 134 16.73 33.21 40.73
N LEU A 135 17.67 32.32 41.06
CA LEU A 135 17.90 31.09 40.32
C LEU A 135 16.70 30.14 40.36
N ARG A 136 16.01 30.02 41.51
CA ARG A 136 14.75 29.26 41.61
C ARG A 136 13.69 29.87 40.70
N THR A 137 13.45 31.18 40.78
CA THR A 137 12.46 31.82 39.89
C THR A 137 12.79 31.68 38.40
N LYS A 138 14.07 31.70 38.02
CA LYS A 138 14.50 31.43 36.64
C LYS A 138 14.25 29.97 36.26
N ALA A 139 14.54 29.03 37.16
CA ALA A 139 14.26 27.61 36.92
C ALA A 139 12.75 27.37 36.74
N ASP A 140 11.90 27.94 37.61
CA ASP A 140 10.43 27.85 37.52
C ASP A 140 9.92 28.43 36.19
N THR A 141 10.47 29.58 35.77
CA THR A 141 10.11 30.23 34.49
C THR A 141 10.53 29.37 33.29
N ILE A 142 11.74 28.79 33.31
CA ILE A 142 12.22 27.92 32.24
C ILE A 142 11.36 26.64 32.17
N GLN A 143 11.02 26.05 33.32
CA GLN A 143 10.20 24.84 33.39
C GLN A 143 8.78 25.11 32.87
N SER A 144 8.17 26.24 33.22
CA SER A 144 6.88 26.67 32.67
C SER A 144 6.94 26.89 31.14
N ASN A 145 7.97 27.57 30.63
CA ASN A 145 8.12 27.80 29.19
C ASN A 145 8.33 26.48 28.43
N LEU A 146 9.08 25.54 29.00
CA LEU A 146 9.34 24.24 28.40
C LEU A 146 8.07 23.37 28.33
N ALA A 147 7.21 23.44 29.35
CA ALA A 147 5.89 22.80 29.33
C ALA A 147 4.98 23.36 28.22
N ASP A 148 4.99 24.68 28.02
CA ASP A 148 4.24 25.34 26.93
C ASP A 148 4.81 24.98 25.55
N GLU A 149 6.13 24.98 25.37
CA GLU A 149 6.78 24.59 24.12
C GLU A 149 6.50 23.12 23.76
N GLU A 150 6.61 22.20 24.72
CA GLU A 150 6.27 20.79 24.51
C GLU A 150 4.77 20.58 24.20
N TYR A 151 3.88 21.35 24.83
CA TYR A 151 2.47 21.37 24.47
C TYR A 151 2.25 21.80 23.01
N GLN A 152 2.86 22.90 22.58
CA GLN A 152 2.77 23.37 21.20
C GLN A 152 3.34 22.34 20.21
N LEU A 153 4.46 21.71 20.56
CA LEU A 153 5.08 20.69 19.72
C LEU A 153 4.15 19.47 19.56
N LYS A 154 3.51 19.00 20.65
CA LYS A 154 2.49 17.93 20.59
C LYS A 154 1.27 18.31 19.76
N LEU A 155 0.83 19.57 19.81
CA LEU A 155 -0.26 20.07 18.95
C LEU A 155 0.12 20.05 17.47
N ILE A 156 1.34 20.49 17.13
CA ILE A 156 1.85 20.52 15.76
C ILE A 156 2.02 19.10 15.22
N GLU A 157 2.58 18.18 16.01
CA GLU A 157 2.70 16.77 15.65
C GLU A 157 1.33 16.13 15.39
N ALA A 158 0.35 16.38 16.27
CA ALA A 158 -1.02 15.89 16.09
C ALA A 158 -1.67 16.45 14.82
N ALA A 159 -1.47 17.75 14.53
CA ALA A 159 -1.99 18.40 13.33
C ALA A 159 -1.32 17.88 12.04
N SER A 160 -0.01 17.66 12.08
CA SER A 160 0.76 17.08 10.98
C SER A 160 0.28 15.65 10.68
N ALA A 161 0.18 14.80 11.72
CA ALA A 161 -0.30 13.43 11.60
C ALA A 161 -1.75 13.37 11.07
N ARG A 162 -2.63 14.27 11.52
CA ARG A 162 -3.99 14.42 10.98
C ARG A 162 -3.95 14.77 9.49
N THR A 163 -3.14 15.75 9.11
CA THR A 163 -3.05 16.24 7.73
C THR A 163 -2.54 15.15 6.80
N GLU A 164 -1.50 14.41 7.20
CA GLU A 164 -0.97 13.28 6.43
C GLU A 164 -2.01 12.16 6.28
N ALA A 165 -2.69 11.79 7.37
CA ALA A 165 -3.72 10.77 7.32
C ALA A 165 -4.93 11.19 6.48
N GLN A 166 -5.37 12.45 6.60
CA GLN A 166 -6.43 13.02 5.78
C GLN A 166 -6.05 13.04 4.29
N ALA A 167 -4.81 13.42 3.95
CA ALA A 167 -4.33 13.40 2.58
C ALA A 167 -4.34 11.99 1.99
N LYS A 168 -3.88 10.98 2.75
CA LYS A 168 -3.94 9.56 2.35
C LYS A 168 -5.38 9.09 2.13
N THR A 169 -6.32 9.47 2.99
CA THR A 169 -7.73 9.09 2.83
C THR A 169 -8.38 9.81 1.65
N GLN A 170 -8.06 11.08 1.43
CA GLN A 170 -8.50 11.85 0.25
C GLN A 170 -7.93 11.27 -1.05
N GLU A 171 -6.67 10.85 -1.06
CA GLU A 171 -6.05 10.19 -2.23
C GLU A 171 -6.76 8.87 -2.56
N LYS A 172 -7.08 8.04 -1.56
CA LYS A 172 -7.86 6.81 -1.75
C LYS A 172 -9.25 7.10 -2.30
N SER A 173 -9.93 8.09 -1.72
CA SER A 173 -11.26 8.54 -2.15
C SER A 173 -11.23 9.08 -3.58
N ALA A 174 -10.27 9.92 -3.95
CA ALA A 174 -10.13 10.47 -5.30
C ALA A 174 -9.81 9.41 -6.35
N ASN A 175 -9.01 8.39 -6.00
CA ASN A 175 -8.66 7.31 -6.92
C ASN A 175 -9.77 6.26 -7.10
N ALA A 176 -10.74 6.18 -6.18
CA ALA A 176 -11.80 5.17 -6.22
C ALA A 176 -12.75 5.36 -7.42
N PRO A 177 -13.27 6.57 -7.72
CA PRO A 177 -14.10 6.82 -8.90
C PRO A 177 -13.38 6.46 -10.20
N THR A 178 -12.12 6.87 -10.38
CA THR A 178 -11.37 6.57 -11.62
C THR A 178 -11.17 5.07 -11.83
N ARG A 179 -10.92 4.31 -10.75
CA ARG A 179 -10.83 2.84 -10.84
C ARG A 179 -12.18 2.22 -11.18
N PHE A 180 -13.24 2.70 -10.54
CA PHE A 180 -14.61 2.24 -10.79
C PHE A 180 -15.04 2.51 -12.24
N GLU A 181 -14.84 3.74 -12.74
CA GLU A 181 -15.10 4.12 -14.13
C GLU A 181 -14.34 3.25 -15.13
N LYS A 182 -13.05 2.98 -14.87
CA LYS A 182 -12.25 2.08 -15.71
C LYS A 182 -12.83 0.66 -15.75
N THR A 183 -13.24 0.12 -14.59
CA THR A 183 -13.88 -1.20 -14.51
C THR A 183 -15.23 -1.21 -15.23
N MET A 184 -16.04 -0.17 -15.09
CA MET A 184 -17.31 -0.04 -15.80
C MET A 184 -17.12 0.03 -17.32
N ALA A 185 -16.14 0.82 -17.79
CA ALA A 185 -15.82 0.90 -19.21
C ALA A 185 -15.35 -0.45 -19.79
N GLU A 186 -14.61 -1.24 -19.02
CA GLU A 186 -14.21 -2.60 -19.42
C GLU A 186 -15.39 -3.57 -19.48
N ILE A 187 -16.33 -3.46 -18.53
CA ILE A 187 -17.59 -4.23 -18.56
C ILE A 187 -18.45 -3.85 -19.76
N ASP A 188 -18.58 -2.56 -20.06
CA ASP A 188 -19.33 -2.08 -21.22
C ASP A 188 -18.68 -2.55 -22.54
N ARG A 189 -17.35 -2.58 -22.60
CA ARG A 189 -16.62 -3.18 -23.72
C ARG A 189 -16.94 -4.67 -23.86
N LEU A 190 -16.93 -5.44 -22.76
CA LEU A 190 -17.31 -6.86 -22.78
C LEU A 190 -18.75 -7.05 -23.29
N ARG A 191 -19.71 -6.23 -22.84
CA ARG A 191 -21.10 -6.27 -23.35
C ARG A 191 -21.17 -5.99 -24.85
N ALA A 192 -20.44 -5.00 -25.33
CA ALA A 192 -20.37 -4.69 -26.76
C ALA A 192 -19.77 -5.85 -27.58
N GLU A 193 -18.71 -6.50 -27.07
CA GLU A 193 -18.12 -7.69 -27.69
C GLU A 193 -19.11 -8.87 -27.72
N ILE A 194 -19.87 -9.09 -26.64
CA ILE A 194 -20.90 -10.14 -26.57
C ILE A 194 -22.03 -9.89 -27.58
N HIS A 195 -22.52 -8.64 -27.67
CA HIS A 195 -23.53 -8.29 -28.67
C HIS A 195 -23.02 -8.45 -30.10
N HIS A 196 -21.77 -8.03 -30.36
CA HIS A 196 -21.15 -8.25 -31.66
C HIS A 196 -21.06 -9.74 -32.01
N HIS A 197 -20.73 -10.59 -31.04
CA HIS A 197 -20.73 -12.03 -31.21
C HIS A 197 -22.13 -12.59 -31.49
N GLN A 198 -23.17 -12.11 -30.79
CA GLN A 198 -24.56 -12.48 -31.07
C GLN A 198 -24.96 -12.12 -32.50
N ASP A 199 -24.74 -10.86 -32.91
CA ASP A 199 -25.09 -10.36 -34.24
C ASP A 199 -24.33 -11.13 -35.34
N SER A 200 -23.05 -11.39 -35.12
CA SER A 200 -22.22 -12.22 -36.01
C SER A 200 -22.76 -13.66 -36.11
N SER A 201 -23.15 -14.25 -34.99
CA SER A 201 -23.77 -15.59 -34.96
C SER A 201 -25.09 -15.62 -35.74
N VAL A 202 -25.93 -14.59 -35.61
CA VAL A 202 -27.18 -14.47 -36.41
C VAL A 202 -26.87 -14.39 -37.89
N ALA A 203 -25.96 -13.50 -38.28
CA ALA A 203 -25.58 -13.31 -39.67
C ALA A 203 -24.98 -14.60 -40.28
N ASN A 204 -24.14 -15.31 -39.51
CA ASN A 204 -23.57 -16.59 -39.93
C ASN A 204 -24.66 -17.66 -40.11
N TYR A 205 -25.59 -17.78 -39.16
CA TYR A 205 -26.72 -18.70 -39.27
C TYR A 205 -27.57 -18.39 -40.51
N GLU A 206 -27.91 -17.12 -40.74
CA GLU A 206 -28.72 -16.71 -41.90
C GLU A 206 -28.00 -16.97 -43.22
N SER A 207 -26.69 -16.70 -43.28
CA SER A 207 -25.84 -16.99 -44.43
C SER A 207 -25.78 -18.48 -44.75
N MET A 208 -25.51 -19.32 -43.74
CA MET A 208 -25.46 -20.79 -43.92
C MET A 208 -26.84 -21.38 -44.25
N LEU A 209 -27.92 -20.83 -43.68
CA LEU A 209 -29.28 -21.24 -44.03
C LEU A 209 -29.62 -20.88 -45.48
N ALA A 210 -29.21 -19.70 -45.95
CA ALA A 210 -29.38 -19.30 -47.34
C ALA A 210 -28.57 -20.21 -48.29
N GLU A 211 -27.33 -20.55 -47.94
CA GLU A 211 -26.50 -21.48 -48.73
C GLU A 211 -27.11 -22.88 -48.81
N THR A 212 -27.60 -23.41 -47.69
CA THR A 212 -28.27 -24.73 -47.65
C THR A 212 -29.59 -24.73 -48.43
N GLN A 213 -30.35 -23.63 -48.39
CA GLN A 213 -31.54 -23.45 -49.21
C GLN A 213 -31.21 -23.40 -50.70
N ALA A 214 -30.17 -22.67 -51.10
CA ALA A 214 -29.74 -22.60 -52.50
C ALA A 214 -29.32 -23.97 -53.03
N LYS A 215 -28.61 -24.77 -52.22
CA LYS A 215 -28.25 -26.15 -52.57
C LYS A 215 -29.49 -27.04 -52.76
N LEU A 216 -30.48 -26.92 -51.88
CA LEU A 216 -31.74 -27.64 -52.03
C LEU A 216 -32.44 -27.26 -53.33
N ASP A 217 -32.52 -25.97 -53.66
CA ASP A 217 -33.16 -25.50 -54.88
C ASP A 217 -32.45 -26.03 -56.15
N ASP A 218 -31.11 -26.06 -56.15
CA ASP A 218 -30.32 -26.65 -57.22
C ASP A 218 -30.57 -28.16 -57.37
N GLU A 219 -30.58 -28.90 -56.27
CA GLU A 219 -30.86 -30.35 -56.27
C GLU A 219 -32.30 -30.66 -56.73
N LEU A 220 -33.29 -29.88 -56.31
CA LEU A 220 -34.67 -30.01 -56.77
C LEU A 220 -34.81 -29.66 -58.26
N ASN A 221 -33.98 -28.77 -58.78
CA ASN A 221 -33.92 -28.49 -60.22
C ASN A 221 -33.35 -29.68 -61.00
N GLU A 222 -32.38 -30.43 -60.46
CA GLU A 222 -31.94 -31.71 -61.05
C GLU A 222 -33.05 -32.77 -61.05
N VAL A 223 -33.83 -32.87 -59.97
CA VAL A 223 -35.03 -33.73 -59.91
C VAL A 223 -36.02 -33.36 -61.02
N LYS A 224 -36.28 -32.06 -61.24
CA LYS A 224 -37.13 -31.59 -62.34
C LYS A 224 -36.57 -31.99 -63.70
N LYS A 225 -35.26 -31.87 -63.93
CA LYS A 225 -34.61 -32.30 -65.19
C LYS A 225 -34.81 -33.80 -65.43
N LEU A 226 -34.65 -34.64 -64.40
CA LEU A 226 -34.91 -36.08 -64.49
C LEU A 226 -36.37 -36.38 -64.85
N ARG A 227 -37.33 -35.69 -64.22
CA ARG A 227 -38.76 -35.83 -64.53
C ARG A 227 -39.08 -35.45 -65.97
N VAL A 228 -38.61 -34.29 -66.44
CA VAL A 228 -38.81 -33.84 -67.82
C VAL A 228 -38.15 -34.79 -68.83
N SER A 229 -36.94 -35.28 -68.54
CA SER A 229 -36.26 -36.27 -69.37
C SER A 229 -37.08 -37.56 -69.47
N SER A 230 -37.58 -38.06 -68.33
CA SER A 230 -38.45 -39.23 -68.28
C SER A 230 -39.76 -39.03 -69.04
N ASP A 231 -40.39 -37.88 -68.94
CA ASP A 231 -41.62 -37.56 -69.66
C ASP A 231 -41.38 -37.52 -71.18
N ARG A 232 -40.22 -36.98 -71.61
CA ARG A 232 -39.82 -36.97 -73.01
C ARG A 232 -39.60 -38.39 -73.55
N VAL A 233 -38.92 -39.26 -72.79
CA VAL A 233 -38.74 -40.67 -73.18
C VAL A 233 -40.10 -41.38 -73.28
N GLU A 234 -41.01 -41.15 -72.34
CA GLU A 234 -42.36 -41.72 -72.39
C GLU A 234 -43.14 -41.25 -73.63
N GLN A 235 -43.09 -39.95 -73.95
CA GLN A 235 -43.75 -39.40 -75.12
C GLN A 235 -43.21 -40.01 -76.42
N VAL A 236 -41.89 -40.15 -76.54
CA VAL A 236 -41.26 -40.79 -77.70
C VAL A 236 -41.68 -42.26 -77.81
N ALA A 237 -41.59 -43.03 -76.73
CA ALA A 237 -41.98 -44.44 -76.72
C ALA A 237 -43.46 -44.63 -77.07
N ARG A 238 -44.36 -43.77 -76.53
CA ARG A 238 -45.78 -43.80 -76.88
C ARG A 238 -46.02 -43.44 -78.35
N ALA A 239 -45.32 -42.44 -78.88
CA ALA A 239 -45.45 -42.04 -80.28
C ALA A 239 -44.98 -43.16 -81.24
N GLU A 240 -43.88 -43.83 -80.91
CA GLU A 240 -43.38 -44.99 -81.66
C GLU A 240 -44.34 -46.16 -81.61
N PHE A 241 -44.90 -46.46 -80.43
CA PHE A 241 -45.93 -47.49 -80.28
C PHE A 241 -47.19 -47.18 -81.08
N VAL A 242 -47.69 -45.94 -81.03
CA VAL A 242 -48.86 -45.52 -81.82
C VAL A 242 -48.57 -45.58 -83.32
N LYS A 243 -47.35 -45.24 -83.75
CA LYS A 243 -46.93 -45.38 -85.15
C LYS A 243 -46.91 -46.85 -85.58
N ALA A 244 -46.39 -47.75 -84.74
CA ALA A 244 -46.40 -49.19 -84.99
C ALA A 244 -47.84 -49.75 -85.04
N GLU A 245 -48.71 -49.31 -84.14
CA GLU A 245 -50.13 -49.65 -84.16
C GLU A 245 -50.83 -49.18 -85.45
N ALA A 246 -50.59 -47.94 -85.86
CA ALA A 246 -51.14 -47.40 -87.10
C ALA A 246 -50.63 -48.17 -88.33
N ALA A 247 -49.34 -48.55 -88.36
CA ALA A 247 -48.77 -49.37 -89.43
C ALA A 247 -49.39 -50.77 -89.47
N ALA A 248 -49.55 -51.42 -88.31
CA ALA A 248 -50.20 -52.72 -88.21
C ALA A 248 -51.67 -52.69 -88.68
N ARG A 249 -52.41 -51.62 -88.34
CA ARG A 249 -53.78 -51.41 -88.85
C ARG A 249 -53.81 -51.18 -90.35
N ALA A 250 -52.90 -50.36 -90.88
CA ALA A 250 -52.81 -50.13 -92.33
C ALA A 250 -52.48 -51.41 -93.10
N GLU A 251 -51.58 -52.24 -92.57
CA GLU A 251 -51.23 -53.52 -93.17
C GLU A 251 -52.39 -54.52 -93.10
N ALA A 252 -53.10 -54.61 -91.96
CA ALA A 252 -54.30 -55.43 -91.85
C ALA A 252 -55.40 -55.02 -92.84
N VAL A 253 -55.58 -53.72 -93.07
CA VAL A 253 -56.49 -53.21 -94.11
C VAL A 253 -56.01 -53.60 -95.50
N ARG A 254 -54.70 -53.49 -95.81
CA ARG A 254 -54.14 -53.94 -97.09
C ARG A 254 -54.34 -55.44 -97.30
N GLN A 255 -54.05 -56.27 -96.31
CA GLN A 255 -54.26 -57.72 -96.38
C GLN A 255 -55.74 -58.06 -96.55
N THR A 256 -56.64 -57.36 -95.85
CA THR A 256 -58.09 -57.50 -96.04
C THR A 256 -58.52 -57.08 -97.45
N ALA A 257 -57.93 -56.01 -98.01
CA ALA A 257 -58.21 -55.55 -99.37
C ALA A 257 -57.70 -56.53 -100.43
N ILE A 258 -56.47 -57.07 -100.27
CA ILE A 258 -55.91 -58.12 -101.14
C ILE A 258 -56.79 -59.37 -101.07
N HIS A 259 -57.22 -59.77 -99.88
CA HIS A 259 -58.12 -60.92 -99.72
C HIS A 259 -59.48 -60.65 -100.38
N ALA A 260 -60.05 -59.45 -100.22
CA ALA A 260 -61.29 -59.06 -100.88
C ALA A 260 -61.15 -59.02 -102.42
N GLU A 261 -60.01 -58.55 -102.94
CA GLU A 261 -59.69 -58.58 -104.37
C GLU A 261 -59.58 -60.02 -104.87
N ALA A 262 -58.87 -60.89 -104.15
CA ALA A 262 -58.78 -62.31 -104.48
C ALA A 262 -60.15 -63.00 -104.46
N VAL A 263 -61.01 -62.67 -103.50
CA VAL A 263 -62.40 -63.16 -103.47
C VAL A 263 -63.21 -62.62 -104.65
N ALA A 264 -63.06 -61.35 -105.01
CA ALA A 264 -63.75 -60.77 -106.16
C ALA A 264 -63.27 -61.37 -107.49
N GLU A 265 -61.96 -61.65 -107.64
CA GLU A 265 -61.42 -62.37 -108.80
C GLU A 265 -61.94 -63.81 -108.86
N ALA A 266 -61.98 -64.50 -107.71
CA ALA A 266 -62.56 -65.85 -107.63
C ALA A 266 -64.05 -65.85 -108.01
N GLN A 267 -64.84 -64.88 -107.52
CA GLN A 267 -66.24 -64.70 -107.90
C GLN A 267 -66.39 -64.37 -109.39
N LYS A 268 -65.51 -63.55 -109.96
CA LYS A 268 -65.52 -63.26 -111.40
C LYS A 268 -65.26 -64.51 -112.23
N LEU A 269 -64.28 -65.33 -111.84
CA LEU A 269 -64.01 -66.61 -112.50
C LEU A 269 -65.18 -67.56 -112.38
N GLN A 270 -65.84 -67.59 -111.22
CA GLN A 270 -67.07 -68.37 -111.00
C GLN A 270 -68.20 -67.90 -111.93
N ILE A 271 -68.45 -66.59 -112.04
CA ILE A 271 -69.47 -66.05 -112.95
C ILE A 271 -69.16 -66.40 -114.41
N ILE A 272 -67.89 -66.34 -114.83
CA ILE A 272 -67.48 -66.76 -116.17
C ILE A 272 -67.75 -68.26 -116.37
N ALA A 273 -67.40 -69.09 -115.41
CA ALA A 273 -67.65 -70.53 -115.46
C ALA A 273 -69.15 -70.86 -115.48
N GLU A 274 -69.97 -70.18 -114.66
CA GLU A 274 -71.43 -70.31 -114.66
C GLU A 274 -72.04 -69.85 -115.99
N ALA A 275 -71.56 -68.72 -116.54
CA ALA A 275 -72.01 -68.22 -117.84
C ALA A 275 -71.59 -69.15 -118.99
N GLU A 276 -70.41 -69.74 -118.95
CA GLU A 276 -69.96 -70.76 -119.91
C GLU A 276 -70.77 -72.05 -119.79
N ALA A 277 -71.05 -72.51 -118.57
CA ALA A 277 -71.91 -73.66 -118.31
C ALA A 277 -73.34 -73.41 -118.80
N GLU A 278 -73.89 -72.21 -118.58
CA GLU A 278 -75.22 -71.85 -119.06
C GLU A 278 -75.25 -71.64 -120.58
N ALA A 279 -74.20 -71.07 -121.19
CA ALA A 279 -74.06 -71.00 -122.64
C ALA A 279 -73.95 -72.40 -123.26
N ALA A 280 -73.22 -73.33 -122.62
CA ALA A 280 -73.18 -74.73 -123.02
C ALA A 280 -74.56 -75.39 -122.90
N ARG A 281 -75.29 -75.15 -121.80
CA ARG A 281 -76.68 -75.62 -121.61
C ARG A 281 -77.62 -75.09 -122.69
N ILE A 282 -77.59 -73.79 -122.97
CA ILE A 282 -78.41 -73.18 -124.03
C ILE A 282 -78.02 -73.74 -125.40
N LYS A 283 -76.72 -73.95 -125.66
CA LYS A 283 -76.26 -74.56 -126.91
C LYS A 283 -76.74 -76.00 -127.05
N GLN A 284 -76.74 -76.76 -125.96
CA GLN A 284 -77.32 -78.11 -125.90
C GLN A 284 -78.83 -78.06 -126.15
N GLU A 285 -79.56 -77.17 -125.49
CA GLU A 285 -81.01 -76.99 -125.64
C GLU A 285 -81.37 -76.58 -127.08
N VAL A 286 -80.57 -75.71 -127.72
CA VAL A 286 -80.73 -75.34 -129.14
C VAL A 286 -80.40 -76.52 -130.07
N LEU A 287 -79.38 -77.32 -129.77
CA LEU A 287 -79.08 -78.53 -130.55
C LEU A 287 -80.19 -79.57 -130.43
N ASP A 288 -80.74 -79.76 -129.24
CA ASP A 288 -81.88 -80.64 -128.98
C ASP A 288 -83.15 -80.10 -129.66
N GLU A 289 -83.36 -78.78 -129.68
CA GLU A 289 -84.47 -78.14 -130.40
C GLU A 289 -84.31 -78.28 -131.92
N ILE A 290 -83.09 -78.21 -132.46
CA ILE A 290 -82.79 -78.50 -133.87
C ILE A 290 -83.00 -79.99 -134.18
N ALA A 291 -82.60 -80.90 -133.30
CA ALA A 291 -82.84 -82.33 -133.44
C ALA A 291 -84.34 -82.67 -133.41
N SER A 292 -85.10 -82.04 -132.51
CA SER A 292 -86.56 -82.15 -132.43
C SER A 292 -87.23 -81.59 -133.68
N LYS A 293 -86.79 -80.42 -134.19
CA LYS A 293 -87.31 -79.84 -135.44
C LYS A 293 -86.94 -80.67 -136.69
N LYS A 294 -85.84 -81.42 -136.65
CA LYS A 294 -85.45 -82.38 -137.68
C LYS A 294 -86.33 -83.64 -137.68
N ALA A 295 -86.86 -84.05 -136.52
CA ALA A 295 -87.82 -85.15 -136.42
C ALA A 295 -89.23 -84.79 -136.95
N ASP A 296 -89.60 -83.50 -136.93
CA ASP A 296 -90.92 -82.99 -137.34
C ASP A 296 -91.02 -82.57 -138.83
N ASN A 297 -90.03 -82.92 -139.66
CA ASN A 297 -90.07 -82.78 -141.13
C ASN A 297 -90.45 -81.36 -141.65
N LYS A 298 -89.89 -80.32 -141.05
CA LYS A 298 -89.93 -78.92 -141.55
C LYS A 298 -88.61 -78.20 -141.32
N VAL A 299 -87.57 -78.57 -142.09
CA VAL A 299 -86.41 -77.70 -142.35
C VAL A 299 -85.85 -78.03 -143.75
N GLU A 300 -85.79 -77.02 -144.63
CA GLU A 300 -84.98 -77.06 -145.85
C GLU A 300 -83.51 -76.95 -145.45
N ILE A 301 -82.73 -77.98 -145.78
CA ILE A 301 -81.30 -78.07 -145.52
C ILE A 301 -80.57 -77.74 -146.82
N ASP A 302 -79.84 -76.62 -146.83
CA ASP A 302 -78.75 -76.43 -147.78
C ASP A 302 -77.56 -77.30 -147.36
N ASN A 303 -77.17 -78.20 -148.25
CA ASN A 303 -76.08 -79.14 -148.09
C ASN A 303 -74.72 -78.43 -148.07
N ASN A 304 -74.11 -78.27 -146.90
CA ASN A 304 -72.66 -78.30 -146.77
C ASN A 304 -72.24 -78.78 -145.37
N THR A 305 -72.07 -80.09 -145.25
CA THR A 305 -71.59 -80.78 -144.05
C THR A 305 -70.14 -81.23 -144.22
N THR A 306 -69.25 -80.71 -143.40
CA THR A 306 -68.03 -81.41 -142.97
C THR A 306 -68.26 -81.94 -141.55
N PRO A 307 -68.05 -83.25 -141.27
CA PRO A 307 -68.25 -83.81 -139.94
C PRO A 307 -67.07 -83.50 -139.02
N VAL A 308 -67.35 -83.01 -137.83
CA VAL A 308 -66.43 -82.95 -136.67
C VAL A 308 -66.94 -83.97 -135.65
N PRO A 309 -66.07 -84.79 -135.03
CA PRO A 309 -66.49 -85.96 -134.24
C PRO A 309 -67.16 -85.57 -132.92
N GLU A 310 -68.10 -86.43 -132.51
CA GLU A 310 -68.78 -86.42 -131.21
C GLU A 310 -67.77 -86.45 -130.04
N PRO A 311 -67.91 -85.58 -129.03
CA PRO A 311 -67.20 -85.74 -127.77
C PRO A 311 -67.91 -86.80 -126.91
N THR A 312 -67.10 -87.69 -126.36
CA THR A 312 -67.41 -88.78 -125.43
C THR A 312 -68.02 -88.29 -124.10
N GLU A 313 -68.87 -89.14 -123.52
CA GLU A 313 -69.69 -88.96 -122.30
C GLU A 313 -68.90 -88.68 -121.00
N GLU A 314 -67.57 -88.56 -121.02
CA GLU A 314 -66.75 -88.34 -119.81
C GLU A 314 -66.53 -86.86 -119.43
N GLN A 315 -67.12 -85.90 -120.16
CA GLN A 315 -66.99 -84.46 -119.85
C GLN A 315 -68.22 -83.83 -119.21
N GLN A 316 -69.30 -84.58 -118.95
CA GLN A 316 -70.55 -84.01 -118.42
C GLN A 316 -70.64 -83.98 -116.88
N GLU A 317 -69.78 -84.68 -116.15
CA GLU A 317 -69.86 -84.73 -114.68
C GLU A 317 -69.00 -83.68 -113.94
N GLU A 318 -68.06 -82.99 -114.61
CA GLU A 318 -67.27 -81.90 -113.98
C GLU A 318 -67.84 -80.48 -114.20
N LEU A 319 -68.97 -80.34 -114.92
CA LEU A 319 -69.54 -79.03 -115.31
C LEU A 319 -70.46 -78.37 -114.26
N HIS A 320 -70.70 -79.00 -113.10
CA HIS A 320 -71.65 -78.53 -112.09
C HIS A 320 -71.06 -78.33 -110.68
N GLY A 321 -69.73 -78.29 -110.55
CA GLY A 321 -69.08 -77.85 -109.32
C GLY A 321 -69.00 -76.32 -109.25
N VAL A 322 -70.03 -75.66 -108.73
CA VAL A 322 -69.91 -74.27 -108.30
C VAL A 322 -68.92 -74.23 -107.13
N PRO A 323 -67.76 -73.55 -107.24
CA PRO A 323 -66.82 -73.47 -106.12
C PRO A 323 -67.43 -72.69 -104.96
N ASP A 324 -67.27 -73.17 -103.73
CA ASP A 324 -67.75 -72.47 -102.53
C ASP A 324 -67.17 -71.05 -102.45
N VAL A 325 -68.05 -70.05 -102.27
CA VAL A 325 -67.65 -68.64 -102.18
C VAL A 325 -66.74 -68.45 -100.96
N PRO A 326 -65.48 -68.04 -101.14
CA PRO A 326 -64.61 -67.75 -100.01
C PRO A 326 -65.16 -66.55 -99.23
N GLN A 327 -65.52 -66.76 -97.96
CA GLN A 327 -65.91 -65.68 -97.06
C GLN A 327 -64.66 -64.90 -96.63
N VAL A 328 -64.68 -63.58 -96.81
CA VAL A 328 -63.60 -62.69 -96.35
C VAL A 328 -63.75 -62.49 -94.83
N GLU A 329 -62.93 -63.18 -94.04
CA GLU A 329 -62.73 -62.79 -92.65
C GLU A 329 -61.80 -61.58 -92.61
N ALA A 330 -62.17 -60.54 -91.85
CA ALA A 330 -61.32 -59.37 -91.67
C ALA A 330 -60.01 -59.78 -90.97
N VAL A 331 -58.87 -59.46 -91.58
CA VAL A 331 -57.57 -59.72 -90.96
C VAL A 331 -57.41 -58.78 -89.76
N VAL A 332 -57.27 -59.33 -88.56
CA VAL A 332 -57.10 -58.54 -87.34
C VAL A 332 -55.72 -57.88 -87.33
N ALA A 333 -55.67 -56.58 -87.07
CA ALA A 333 -54.41 -55.86 -86.88
C ALA A 333 -53.61 -56.44 -85.71
N ARG A 334 -52.41 -56.95 -86.00
CA ARG A 334 -51.47 -57.47 -84.99
C ARG A 334 -50.22 -56.59 -85.00
N ILE A 335 -49.97 -55.93 -83.88
CA ILE A 335 -48.71 -55.23 -83.64
C ILE A 335 -47.62 -56.29 -83.48
N GLU A 336 -46.46 -56.08 -84.10
CA GLU A 336 -45.33 -56.98 -83.94
C GLU A 336 -44.91 -57.08 -82.47
N PRO A 337 -44.63 -58.30 -81.95
CA PRO A 337 -44.22 -58.49 -80.55
C PRO A 337 -43.02 -57.63 -80.13
N ASP A 338 -42.10 -57.35 -81.07
CA ASP A 338 -40.91 -56.55 -80.83
C ASP A 338 -41.25 -55.10 -80.45
N HIS A 339 -42.20 -54.46 -81.14
CA HIS A 339 -42.68 -53.11 -80.79
C HIS A 339 -43.37 -53.05 -79.42
N VAL A 340 -44.04 -54.13 -79.02
CA VAL A 340 -44.63 -54.24 -77.67
C VAL A 340 -43.54 -54.39 -76.61
N ALA A 341 -42.49 -55.17 -76.91
CA ALA A 341 -41.34 -55.37 -76.01
C ALA A 341 -40.52 -54.07 -75.86
N ASP A 342 -40.28 -53.35 -76.96
CA ASP A 342 -39.58 -52.07 -76.96
C ASP A 342 -40.33 -51.03 -76.13
N TYR A 343 -41.64 -50.87 -76.35
CA TYR A 343 -42.46 -49.96 -75.56
C TYR A 343 -42.44 -50.31 -74.06
N ARG A 344 -42.54 -51.59 -73.71
CA ARG A 344 -42.47 -52.04 -72.31
C ARG A 344 -41.11 -51.75 -71.69
N THR A 345 -40.03 -51.90 -72.44
CA THR A 345 -38.66 -51.62 -71.99
C THR A 345 -38.49 -50.12 -71.72
N SER A 346 -38.86 -49.26 -72.68
CA SER A 346 -38.82 -47.80 -72.49
C SER A 346 -39.72 -47.34 -71.34
N PHE A 347 -40.91 -47.95 -71.19
CA PHE A 347 -41.79 -47.65 -70.06
C PHE A 347 -41.19 -48.06 -68.71
N ALA A 348 -40.50 -49.20 -68.64
CA ALA A 348 -39.79 -49.62 -67.43
C ALA A 348 -38.65 -48.65 -67.08
N GLU A 349 -37.92 -48.14 -68.07
CA GLU A 349 -36.87 -47.11 -67.89
C GLU A 349 -37.43 -45.78 -67.39
N VAL A 350 -38.58 -45.35 -67.93
CA VAL A 350 -39.33 -44.18 -67.44
C VAL A 350 -39.70 -44.35 -65.96
N MET A 351 -40.26 -45.50 -65.59
CA MET A 351 -40.63 -45.77 -64.21
C MET A 351 -39.42 -45.80 -63.28
N ARG A 352 -38.29 -46.36 -63.73
CA ARG A 352 -37.02 -46.35 -62.99
C ARG A 352 -36.48 -44.93 -62.80
N THR A 353 -36.52 -44.10 -63.84
CA THR A 353 -36.07 -42.71 -63.78
C THR A 353 -36.95 -41.86 -62.86
N ARG A 354 -38.28 -42.06 -62.89
CA ARG A 354 -39.21 -41.41 -61.95
C ARG A 354 -38.99 -41.87 -60.50
N ALA A 355 -38.80 -43.17 -60.28
CA ALA A 355 -38.49 -43.70 -58.96
C ALA A 355 -37.16 -43.14 -58.42
N GLN A 356 -36.14 -43.03 -59.28
CA GLN A 356 -34.89 -42.37 -58.95
C GLN A 356 -35.13 -40.89 -58.60
N ALA A 357 -35.86 -40.13 -59.41
CA ALA A 357 -36.15 -38.72 -59.13
C ALA A 357 -36.86 -38.54 -57.78
N ASN A 358 -37.83 -39.39 -57.44
CA ASN A 358 -38.53 -39.34 -56.15
C ASN A 358 -37.60 -39.71 -54.97
N ALA A 359 -36.73 -40.70 -55.15
CA ALA A 359 -35.75 -41.07 -54.14
C ALA A 359 -34.73 -39.95 -53.89
N TYR A 360 -34.27 -39.29 -54.97
CA TYR A 360 -33.42 -38.12 -54.87
C TYR A 360 -34.12 -36.98 -54.12
N GLU A 361 -35.33 -36.59 -54.53
CA GLU A 361 -36.13 -35.54 -53.84
C GLU A 361 -36.27 -35.80 -52.34
N LEU A 362 -36.61 -37.02 -51.95
CA LEU A 362 -36.75 -37.40 -50.54
C LEU A 362 -35.43 -37.29 -49.77
N VAL A 363 -34.31 -37.72 -50.36
CA VAL A 363 -33.00 -37.64 -49.73
C VAL A 363 -32.53 -36.20 -49.61
N THR A 364 -32.77 -35.36 -50.63
CA THR A 364 -32.34 -33.95 -50.64
C THR A 364 -33.13 -33.14 -49.61
N GLU A 365 -34.45 -33.36 -49.52
CA GLU A 365 -35.29 -32.74 -48.48
C GLU A 365 -34.91 -33.18 -47.06
N ALA A 366 -34.64 -34.47 -46.87
CA ALA A 366 -34.18 -34.99 -45.58
C ALA A 366 -32.82 -34.39 -45.17
N THR A 367 -31.88 -34.31 -46.11
CA THR A 367 -30.55 -33.71 -45.88
C THR A 367 -30.66 -32.24 -45.52
N PHE A 368 -31.53 -31.48 -46.21
CA PHE A 368 -31.81 -30.09 -45.86
C PHE A 368 -32.42 -29.94 -44.47
N ALA A 369 -33.38 -30.79 -44.10
CA ALA A 369 -34.01 -30.75 -42.78
C ALA A 369 -33.00 -31.04 -41.64
N GLU A 370 -32.10 -32.00 -41.85
CA GLU A 370 -31.00 -32.32 -40.94
C GLU A 370 -30.02 -31.14 -40.82
N ALA A 371 -29.59 -30.56 -41.94
CA ALA A 371 -28.69 -29.40 -41.97
C ALA A 371 -29.31 -28.20 -41.24
N LYS A 372 -30.58 -27.89 -41.52
CA LYS A 372 -31.33 -26.81 -40.85
C LYS A 372 -31.41 -27.03 -39.34
N THR A 373 -31.69 -28.25 -38.90
CA THR A 373 -31.76 -28.61 -37.47
C THR A 373 -30.40 -28.42 -36.81
N THR A 374 -29.33 -28.85 -37.48
CA THR A 374 -27.95 -28.69 -37.00
C THR A 374 -27.56 -27.22 -36.87
N LEU A 375 -27.85 -26.40 -37.90
CA LEU A 375 -27.61 -24.95 -37.86
C LEU A 375 -28.38 -24.26 -36.73
N LEU A 376 -29.64 -24.66 -36.50
CA LEU A 376 -30.45 -24.13 -35.40
C LEU A 376 -29.87 -24.51 -34.03
N ALA A 377 -29.36 -25.73 -33.88
CA ALA A 377 -28.71 -26.17 -32.65
C ALA A 377 -27.46 -25.34 -32.36
N VAL A 378 -26.61 -25.09 -33.37
CA VAL A 378 -25.42 -24.23 -33.25
C VAL A 378 -25.83 -22.81 -32.84
N LYS A 379 -26.79 -22.20 -33.54
CA LYS A 379 -27.31 -20.86 -33.18
C LYS A 379 -27.79 -20.81 -31.72
N THR A 380 -28.53 -21.83 -31.29
CA THR A 380 -29.07 -21.91 -29.93
C THR A 380 -27.94 -22.02 -28.89
N GLN A 381 -26.90 -22.78 -29.20
CA GLN A 381 -25.71 -22.89 -28.35
C GLN A 381 -24.97 -21.55 -28.25
N GLU A 382 -24.75 -20.85 -29.36
CA GLU A 382 -24.08 -19.55 -29.36
C GLU A 382 -24.87 -18.49 -28.58
N TYR A 383 -26.20 -18.53 -28.67
CA TYR A 383 -27.07 -17.67 -27.86
C TYR A 383 -27.00 -18.00 -26.37
N ALA A 384 -26.92 -19.28 -26.01
CA ALA A 384 -26.75 -19.69 -24.61
C ALA A 384 -25.41 -19.20 -24.05
N ILE A 385 -24.32 -19.32 -24.82
CA ILE A 385 -23.00 -18.81 -24.45
C ILE A 385 -23.03 -17.29 -24.27
N ALA A 386 -23.61 -16.56 -25.21
CA ALA A 386 -23.72 -15.11 -25.10
C ALA A 386 -24.59 -14.68 -23.91
N SER A 387 -25.67 -15.41 -23.61
CA SER A 387 -26.51 -15.16 -22.42
C SER A 387 -25.73 -15.39 -21.12
N GLU A 388 -24.90 -16.42 -21.05
CA GLU A 388 -24.03 -16.69 -19.89
C GLU A 388 -22.99 -15.58 -19.73
N GLN A 389 -22.36 -15.14 -20.82
CA GLN A 389 -21.39 -14.05 -20.80
C GLN A 389 -22.02 -12.71 -20.35
N LEU A 390 -23.27 -12.42 -20.77
CA LEU A 390 -24.01 -11.25 -20.28
C LEU A 390 -24.26 -11.35 -18.77
N ALA A 391 -24.66 -12.52 -18.27
CA ALA A 391 -24.85 -12.73 -16.83
C ALA A 391 -23.54 -12.55 -16.04
N ILE A 392 -22.40 -12.96 -16.60
CA ILE A 392 -21.07 -12.71 -16.02
C ILE A 392 -20.77 -11.20 -15.99
N ALA A 393 -21.05 -10.48 -17.07
CA ALA A 393 -20.86 -9.02 -17.12
C ALA A 393 -21.72 -8.29 -16.08
N ASP A 394 -22.98 -8.71 -15.90
CA ASP A 394 -23.89 -8.18 -14.88
C ASP A 394 -23.38 -8.46 -13.46
N ALA A 395 -22.86 -9.67 -13.21
CA ALA A 395 -22.27 -10.02 -11.92
C ALA A 395 -21.00 -9.20 -11.63
N LEU A 396 -20.15 -8.96 -12.63
CA LEU A 396 -18.96 -8.11 -12.51
C LEU A 396 -19.35 -6.65 -12.23
N GLU A 397 -20.40 -6.13 -12.87
CA GLU A 397 -20.93 -4.79 -12.57
C GLU A 397 -21.41 -4.69 -11.12
N ALA A 398 -22.22 -5.65 -10.68
CA ALA A 398 -22.71 -5.69 -9.30
C ALA A 398 -21.53 -5.74 -8.29
N GLN A 399 -20.51 -6.55 -8.58
CA GLN A 399 -19.30 -6.63 -7.77
C GLN A 399 -18.50 -5.31 -7.77
N ALA A 400 -18.36 -4.66 -8.92
CA ALA A 400 -17.65 -3.38 -9.05
C ALA A 400 -18.36 -2.28 -8.24
N ARG A 401 -19.69 -2.19 -8.34
CA ARG A 401 -20.53 -1.26 -7.56
C ARG A 401 -20.42 -1.53 -6.05
N ALA A 402 -20.47 -2.80 -5.64
CA ALA A 402 -20.33 -3.18 -4.24
C ALA A 402 -18.95 -2.80 -3.68
N ARG A 403 -17.86 -3.10 -4.40
CA ARG A 403 -16.49 -2.72 -4.01
C ARG A 403 -16.30 -1.21 -3.94
N PHE A 404 -16.87 -0.46 -4.88
CA PHE A 404 -16.82 1.00 -4.85
C PHE A 404 -17.50 1.55 -3.59
N SER A 405 -18.71 1.08 -3.29
CA SER A 405 -19.44 1.46 -2.07
C SER A 405 -18.70 1.05 -0.78
N GLU A 406 -18.05 -0.12 -0.78
CA GLU A 406 -17.20 -0.54 0.34
C GLU A 406 -16.00 0.41 0.53
N ILE A 407 -15.37 0.85 -0.56
CA ILE A 407 -14.26 1.82 -0.48
C ILE A 407 -14.77 3.16 0.05
N GLU A 408 -15.90 3.68 -0.43
CA GLU A 408 -16.48 4.93 0.06
C GLU A 408 -16.75 4.86 1.58
N THR A 409 -17.49 3.84 2.01
CA THR A 409 -17.81 3.65 3.44
C THR A 409 -16.56 3.41 4.31
N LYS A 410 -15.55 2.73 3.77
CA LYS A 410 -14.27 2.55 4.46
C LYS A 410 -13.49 3.87 4.57
N THR A 411 -13.46 4.68 3.51
CA THR A 411 -12.78 5.99 3.55
C THR A 411 -13.48 6.96 4.49
N GLU A 412 -14.81 6.94 4.57
CA GLU A 412 -15.58 7.71 5.55
C GLU A 412 -15.23 7.29 6.98
N LYS A 413 -15.24 5.99 7.28
CA LYS A 413 -14.81 5.46 8.59
C LYS A 413 -13.35 5.78 8.92
N GLU A 414 -12.45 5.72 7.93
CA GLU A 414 -11.04 6.09 8.12
C GLU A 414 -10.92 7.58 8.49
N MET A 415 -11.73 8.47 7.88
CA MET A 415 -11.78 9.89 8.27
C MET A 415 -12.27 10.09 9.70
N ASP A 416 -13.33 9.40 10.11
CA ASP A 416 -13.85 9.45 11.50
C ASP A 416 -12.78 9.02 12.51
N VAL A 417 -12.04 7.95 12.22
CA VAL A 417 -10.94 7.46 13.06
C VAL A 417 -9.80 8.48 13.12
N VAL A 418 -9.44 9.11 12.00
CA VAL A 418 -8.42 10.16 11.96
C VAL A 418 -8.84 11.35 12.83
N GLU A 419 -10.09 11.77 12.75
CA GLU A 419 -10.61 12.87 13.57
C GLU A 419 -10.64 12.49 15.06
N SER A 420 -11.08 11.28 15.39
CA SER A 420 -11.07 10.79 16.78
C SER A 420 -9.66 10.73 17.36
N LYS A 421 -8.67 10.23 16.61
CA LYS A 421 -7.27 10.19 17.04
C LYS A 421 -6.71 11.58 17.24
N TYR A 422 -7.01 12.51 16.33
CA TYR A 422 -6.60 13.90 16.49
C TYR A 422 -7.16 14.51 17.77
N ARG A 423 -8.47 14.34 18.05
CA ARG A 423 -9.09 14.79 19.30
C ARG A 423 -8.45 14.16 20.54
N GLN A 424 -8.12 12.87 20.48
CA GLN A 424 -7.42 12.18 21.57
C GLN A 424 -6.04 12.79 21.82
N HIS A 425 -5.27 13.07 20.77
CA HIS A 425 -3.96 13.71 20.89
C HIS A 425 -4.06 15.14 21.46
N LEU A 426 -5.10 15.91 21.10
CA LEU A 426 -5.36 17.22 21.70
C LEU A 426 -5.60 17.11 23.21
N VAL A 427 -6.44 16.15 23.63
CA VAL A 427 -6.72 15.91 25.06
C VAL A 427 -5.47 15.46 25.81
N GLN A 428 -4.65 14.59 25.22
CA GLN A 428 -3.37 14.16 25.80
C GLN A 428 -2.35 15.30 25.92
N ALA A 429 -2.29 16.18 24.92
CA ALA A 429 -1.44 17.36 24.98
C ALA A 429 -1.91 18.29 26.11
N GLU A 430 -3.22 18.53 26.22
CA GLU A 430 -3.79 19.39 27.27
C GLU A 430 -3.62 18.77 28.67
N SER A 431 -3.78 17.45 28.82
CA SER A 431 -3.54 16.77 30.10
C SER A 431 -2.07 16.87 30.51
N PHE A 432 -1.15 16.68 29.55
CA PHE A 432 0.27 16.82 29.79
C PHE A 432 0.64 18.22 30.27
N ARG A 433 0.10 19.27 29.61
CA ARG A 433 0.32 20.66 30.03
C ARG A 433 -0.17 20.91 31.45
N LYS A 434 -1.36 20.41 31.79
CA LYS A 434 -1.92 20.55 33.15
C LYS A 434 -1.11 19.80 34.21
N GLU A 435 -0.56 18.64 33.87
CA GLU A 435 0.28 17.85 34.78
C GLU A 435 1.61 18.55 35.05
N THR A 436 2.28 19.06 34.01
CA THR A 436 3.53 19.82 34.16
C THR A 436 3.32 21.18 34.84
N GLU A 437 2.22 21.90 34.54
CA GLU A 437 1.84 23.11 35.29
C GLU A 437 1.61 22.83 36.78
N ALA A 438 1.01 21.68 37.12
CA ALA A 438 0.74 21.29 38.51
C ALA A 438 2.01 20.86 39.28
N GLU A 439 3.02 20.31 38.60
CA GLU A 439 4.33 20.01 39.22
C GLU A 439 5.17 21.25 39.52
N VAL A 440 4.87 22.38 38.88
CA VAL A 440 5.58 23.67 39.06
C VAL A 440 5.00 24.49 40.22
N ILE A 441 3.77 24.24 40.65
CA ILE A 441 3.09 24.91 41.79
C ILE A 441 3.39 24.18 43.09
#